data_AF-A0A973GYV0-F1
#
_entry.id   AF-A0A973GYV0-F1
#
_cell.length_a   1.000
_cell.length_b   1.000
_cell.length_c   1.000
_cell.angle_alpha   90.00
_cell.angle_beta   90.00
_cell.angle_gamma   90.00
#
_symmetry.space_group_name_H-M   'P 1'
#
loop_
_entity.id
_entity.type
_entity.pdbx_description
1 polymer ?
#
loop_
_entity_poly.entity_id
_entity_poly.type
_entity_poly.pdbx_seq_one_letter_code
_entity_poly.pdbx_strand_id
1 'polypeptide(L)'
;MKRTEFLTKPLNSGVKLKYGVHDARTVEILTANGLQISEELDNGKITAININELKIAVGLEFSVGIQTIPSSYKIDSIEKGLDSYTLFTHRRNLCSYYLMPLLGIDSISLNKENFNKGYVINSYVSEDYSKIYILSRFSTYERYDEFEKELTNNKQFVRVSHPEKGLDLFEFNIPELFLNDIHTFFHGKYSSFSNLLKCRILDSCGMTKYKGKNIPDVDSRIYQVVTKDKRLVEKMEKEFECSFDNIDLECKPIKEEEIWVKRETMFI
;
A
#
# COMPACT_ATOMS: atom_id res chain seq x y z
N MET A 1 19.96 2.59 -3.72
CA MET A 1 18.71 3.34 -3.50
C MET A 1 18.65 4.45 -4.56
N LYS A 2 17.86 4.30 -5.63
CA LYS A 2 17.67 5.41 -6.59
C LYS A 2 16.97 6.56 -5.85
N ARG A 3 17.50 7.78 -6.00
CA ARG A 3 16.88 9.03 -5.51
C ARG A 3 15.51 9.17 -6.15
N THR A 4 14.49 9.50 -5.36
CA THR A 4 13.20 9.96 -5.88
C THR A 4 13.47 11.17 -6.77
N GLU A 5 13.03 11.11 -8.03
CA GLU A 5 13.21 12.20 -8.98
C GLU A 5 12.13 13.26 -8.68
N PHE A 6 12.58 14.47 -8.35
CA PHE A 6 11.66 15.57 -8.02
C PHE A 6 11.32 16.36 -9.28
N LEU A 7 10.03 16.54 -9.49
CA LEU A 7 9.43 17.31 -10.57
C LEU A 7 9.06 18.70 -10.06
N THR A 8 8.78 19.60 -11.00
CA THR A 8 8.31 20.95 -10.69
C THR A 8 7.00 21.26 -11.37
N LYS A 9 6.07 21.87 -10.64
CA LYS A 9 4.83 22.44 -11.17
C LYS A 9 4.89 23.97 -11.04
N PRO A 10 4.75 24.74 -12.13
CA PRO A 10 4.74 26.19 -12.04
C PRO A 10 3.50 26.67 -11.29
N LEU A 11 3.68 27.69 -10.47
CA LEU A 11 2.64 28.45 -9.77
C LEU A 11 2.49 29.81 -10.48
N ASN A 12 1.31 30.42 -10.41
CA ASN A 12 0.98 31.72 -11.02
C ASN A 12 1.89 32.85 -10.52
N SER A 13 2.44 32.70 -9.32
CA SER A 13 3.43 33.60 -8.72
C SER A 13 4.83 33.51 -9.35
N GLY A 14 5.06 32.64 -10.33
CA GLY A 14 6.38 32.35 -10.90
C GLY A 14 7.24 31.42 -10.04
N VAL A 15 6.76 31.07 -8.84
CA VAL A 15 7.37 30.07 -7.97
C VAL A 15 7.10 28.67 -8.54
N LYS A 16 7.98 27.70 -8.23
CA LYS A 16 7.80 26.29 -8.65
C LYS A 16 7.57 25.41 -7.43
N LEU A 17 6.44 24.71 -7.42
CA LEU A 17 6.18 23.64 -6.46
C LEU A 17 7.05 22.43 -6.82
N LYS A 18 7.90 21.98 -5.91
CA LYS A 18 8.67 20.74 -6.06
C LYS A 18 7.90 19.57 -5.46
N TYR A 19 7.78 18.47 -6.19
CA TYR A 19 7.15 17.26 -5.69
C TYR A 19 7.80 16.00 -6.25
N GLY A 20 7.69 14.89 -5.53
CA GLY A 20 8.21 13.58 -5.93
C GLY A 20 7.14 12.51 -5.77
N VAL A 21 7.01 11.62 -6.75
CA VAL A 21 6.18 10.41 -6.63
C VAL A 21 7.06 9.31 -6.04
N HIS A 22 6.74 8.84 -4.83
CA HIS A 22 7.52 7.82 -4.15
C HIS A 22 7.09 6.41 -4.52
N ASP A 23 5.77 6.21 -4.63
CA ASP A 23 5.14 4.93 -4.99
C ASP A 23 3.75 5.19 -5.60
N ALA A 24 3.01 4.12 -5.97
CA ALA A 24 1.65 4.24 -6.53
C ALA A 24 0.62 4.92 -5.61
N ARG A 25 0.96 5.22 -4.35
CA ARG A 25 0.02 5.77 -3.36
C ARG A 25 0.43 7.14 -2.83
N THR A 26 1.70 7.50 -2.98
CA THR A 26 2.32 8.54 -2.16
C THR A 26 3.02 9.57 -3.03
N VAL A 27 2.65 10.83 -2.82
CA VAL A 27 3.32 11.99 -3.43
C VAL A 27 3.88 12.86 -2.31
N GLU A 28 5.14 13.21 -2.38
CA GLU A 28 5.77 14.15 -1.44
C GLU A 28 5.85 15.53 -2.09
N ILE A 29 5.45 16.56 -1.33
CA ILE A 29 5.58 17.96 -1.68
C ILE A 29 6.70 18.57 -0.84
N LEU A 30 7.73 19.13 -1.46
CA LEU A 30 8.83 19.78 -0.74
C LEU A 30 8.53 21.24 -0.46
N THR A 31 8.75 21.69 0.77
CA THR A 31 8.44 23.04 1.23
C THR A 31 9.65 23.97 1.17
N ALA A 32 10.40 23.94 0.07
CA ALA A 32 11.63 24.72 -0.07
C ALA A 32 11.38 26.25 -0.07
N ASN A 33 12.45 27.01 0.23
CA ASN A 33 12.43 28.47 0.45
C ASN A 33 11.60 29.26 -0.59
N GLY A 34 10.72 30.13 -0.08
CA GLY A 34 9.92 31.08 -0.88
C GLY A 34 8.45 30.70 -1.08
N LEU A 35 8.00 29.53 -0.59
CA LEU A 35 6.59 29.16 -0.58
C LEU A 35 5.90 29.71 0.68
N GLN A 36 4.78 30.42 0.51
CA GLN A 36 3.87 30.71 1.62
C GLN A 36 2.93 29.52 1.79
N ILE A 37 2.96 28.89 2.96
CA ILE A 37 2.18 27.70 3.26
C ILE A 37 1.30 27.95 4.48
N SER A 38 0.03 27.62 4.36
CA SER A 38 -0.90 27.54 5.50
C SER A 38 -1.66 26.22 5.47
N GLU A 39 -2.04 25.74 6.65
CA GLU A 39 -2.73 24.46 6.86
C GLU A 39 -4.18 24.72 7.28
N GLU A 40 -5.11 23.96 6.72
CA GLU A 40 -6.47 23.82 7.23
C GLU A 40 -6.54 22.53 8.05
N LEU A 41 -7.03 22.63 9.28
CA LEU A 41 -7.12 21.51 10.22
C LEU A 41 -8.57 21.18 10.53
N ASP A 42 -8.89 19.89 10.61
CA ASP A 42 -10.11 19.37 11.22
C ASP A 42 -9.74 18.29 12.24
N ASN A 43 -10.20 18.45 13.49
CA ASN A 43 -9.87 17.54 14.60
C ASN A 43 -8.37 17.22 14.73
N GLY A 44 -7.52 18.24 14.52
CA GLY A 44 -6.06 18.11 14.58
C GLY A 44 -5.41 17.41 13.38
N LYS A 45 -6.18 17.02 12.35
CA LYS A 45 -5.68 16.45 11.10
C LYS A 45 -5.66 17.50 10.00
N ILE A 46 -4.63 17.47 9.15
CA ILE A 46 -4.54 18.37 8.00
C ILE A 46 -5.54 17.93 6.93
N THR A 47 -6.51 18.79 6.63
CA THR A 47 -7.52 18.57 5.58
C THR A 47 -7.18 19.31 4.29
N ALA A 48 -6.40 20.40 4.37
CA ALA A 48 -5.82 21.05 3.20
C ALA A 48 -4.50 21.75 3.52
N ILE A 49 -3.67 21.90 2.50
CA ILE A 49 -2.51 22.79 2.47
C ILE A 49 -2.71 23.82 1.35
N ASN A 50 -2.59 25.10 1.70
CA ASN A 50 -2.63 26.21 0.77
C ASN A 50 -1.20 26.68 0.54
N ILE A 51 -0.71 26.51 -0.70
CA ILE A 51 0.65 26.87 -1.10
C ILE A 51 0.55 28.00 -2.13
N ASN A 52 0.84 29.23 -1.69
CA ASN A 52 0.52 30.44 -2.44
C ASN A 52 -0.96 30.42 -2.90
N GLU A 53 -1.23 30.37 -4.21
CA GLU A 53 -2.57 30.28 -4.78
C GLU A 53 -3.08 28.85 -5.06
N LEU A 54 -2.28 27.81 -4.80
CA LEU A 54 -2.67 26.42 -5.00
C LEU A 54 -3.22 25.82 -3.70
N LYS A 55 -4.47 25.35 -3.75
CA LYS A 55 -5.07 24.53 -2.69
C LYS A 55 -4.92 23.04 -3.01
N ILE A 56 -4.36 22.29 -2.07
CA ILE A 56 -4.25 20.83 -2.11
C ILE A 56 -5.04 20.31 -0.91
N ALA A 57 -6.14 19.58 -1.15
CA ALA A 57 -7.05 19.17 -0.08
C ALA A 57 -7.44 17.69 -0.20
N VAL A 58 -7.78 17.10 0.95
CA VAL A 58 -8.37 15.76 1.03
C VAL A 58 -9.66 15.72 0.18
N GLY A 59 -9.84 14.62 -0.55
CA GLY A 59 -10.93 14.41 -1.51
C GLY A 59 -10.66 14.97 -2.91
N LEU A 60 -9.69 15.89 -3.06
CA LEU A 60 -9.32 16.45 -4.35
C LEU A 60 -8.22 15.66 -5.05
N GLU A 61 -8.11 15.86 -6.36
CA GLU A 61 -7.11 15.23 -7.20
C GLU A 61 -5.84 16.08 -7.31
N PHE A 62 -4.69 15.47 -7.08
CA PHE A 62 -3.39 16.04 -7.41
C PHE A 62 -2.89 15.47 -8.74
N SER A 63 -2.93 16.28 -9.80
CA SER A 63 -2.37 15.89 -11.09
C SER A 63 -0.84 15.99 -11.05
N VAL A 64 -0.18 14.86 -11.30
CA VAL A 64 1.26 14.80 -11.56
C VAL A 64 1.50 15.13 -13.04
N GLY A 65 2.54 15.90 -13.34
CA GLY A 65 2.96 16.22 -14.71
C GLY A 65 3.69 15.07 -15.41
N ILE A 66 3.48 13.84 -14.95
CA ILE A 66 4.16 12.64 -15.45
C ILE A 66 3.30 12.07 -16.56
N GLN A 67 3.74 12.21 -17.81
CA GLN A 67 3.01 11.68 -18.96
C GLN A 67 2.81 10.16 -18.89
N THR A 68 3.74 9.47 -18.23
CA THR A 68 3.78 8.01 -18.12
C THR A 68 2.89 7.43 -17.02
N ILE A 69 2.38 8.26 -16.12
CA ILE A 69 1.39 7.86 -15.10
C ILE A 69 0.16 8.74 -15.36
N PRO A 70 -0.76 8.31 -16.23
CA PRO A 70 -1.85 9.16 -16.72
C PRO A 70 -2.97 9.40 -15.70
N SER A 71 -2.77 8.98 -14.45
CA SER A 71 -3.71 9.17 -13.34
C SER A 71 -3.33 10.34 -12.45
N SER A 72 -4.37 11.05 -12.00
CA SER A 72 -4.31 11.93 -10.86
C SER A 72 -4.28 11.13 -9.55
N TYR A 73 -3.79 11.77 -8.50
CA TYR A 73 -3.70 11.22 -7.16
C TYR A 73 -4.84 11.82 -6.34
N LYS A 74 -5.97 11.10 -6.20
CA LYS A 74 -7.06 11.51 -5.30
C LYS A 74 -6.57 11.42 -3.86
N ILE A 75 -6.49 12.54 -3.17
CA ILE A 75 -5.89 12.65 -1.85
C ILE A 75 -6.86 12.10 -0.81
N ASP A 76 -6.39 11.12 -0.05
CA ASP A 76 -7.08 10.53 1.09
C ASP A 76 -6.64 11.16 2.41
N SER A 77 -5.33 11.38 2.58
CA SER A 77 -4.80 12.04 3.78
C SER A 77 -3.52 12.82 3.49
N ILE A 78 -3.26 13.83 4.34
CA ILE A 78 -2.08 14.69 4.27
C ILE A 78 -1.34 14.58 5.60
N GLU A 79 -0.04 14.29 5.55
CA GLU A 79 0.84 14.29 6.73
C GLU A 79 1.97 15.30 6.56
N LYS A 80 2.32 15.96 7.66
CA LYS A 80 3.42 16.91 7.71
C LYS A 80 4.71 16.23 8.15
N GLY A 81 5.73 16.34 7.32
CA GLY A 81 7.12 16.03 7.65
C GLY A 81 7.86 17.26 8.16
N LEU A 82 9.18 17.14 8.33
CA LEU A 82 10.02 18.25 8.78
C LEU A 82 10.07 19.39 7.74
N ASP A 83 10.34 19.04 6.48
CA ASP A 83 10.51 19.97 5.34
C ASP A 83 9.66 19.55 4.13
N SER A 84 8.60 18.79 4.38
CA SER A 84 7.72 18.26 3.32
C SER A 84 6.31 17.98 3.82
N TYR A 85 5.38 17.84 2.87
CA TYR A 85 4.07 17.24 3.11
C TYR A 85 3.95 15.97 2.28
N THR A 86 3.42 14.93 2.88
CA THR A 86 3.16 13.66 2.22
C THR A 86 1.66 13.54 1.94
N LEU A 87 1.31 13.45 0.66
CA LEU A 87 -0.04 13.20 0.17
C LEU A 87 -0.20 11.69 -0.01
N PHE A 88 -1.10 11.10 0.78
CA PHE A 88 -1.50 9.72 0.62
C PHE A 88 -2.78 9.68 -0.19
N THR A 89 -2.81 8.81 -1.20
CA THR A 89 -4.05 8.46 -1.92
C THR A 89 -4.71 7.21 -1.37
N HIS A 90 -3.90 6.33 -0.78
CA HIS A 90 -4.34 5.08 -0.17
C HIS A 90 -3.39 4.72 0.96
N ARG A 91 -3.92 4.27 2.10
CA ARG A 91 -3.15 3.57 3.13
C ARG A 91 -3.07 2.10 2.78
N ARG A 92 -1.95 1.45 3.12
CA ARG A 92 -1.86 0.00 2.90
C ARG A 92 -2.83 -0.71 3.83
N ASN A 93 -3.62 -1.62 3.31
CA ASN A 93 -4.47 -2.48 4.13
C ASN A 93 -3.75 -3.79 4.49
N LEU A 94 -4.34 -4.57 5.40
CA LEU A 94 -3.72 -5.80 5.90
C LEU A 94 -3.78 -6.91 4.85
N CYS A 95 -4.78 -6.91 3.96
CA CYS A 95 -4.90 -7.87 2.87
C CYS A 95 -3.68 -7.83 1.94
N SER A 96 -3.13 -6.65 1.64
CA SER A 96 -1.88 -6.53 0.88
C SER A 96 -0.70 -7.24 1.52
N TYR A 97 -0.62 -7.24 2.86
CA TYR A 97 0.50 -7.85 3.57
C TYR A 97 0.33 -9.35 3.80
N TYR A 98 -0.87 -9.77 4.18
CA TYR A 98 -1.10 -11.13 4.68
C TYR A 98 -1.76 -12.06 3.67
N LEU A 99 -2.61 -11.53 2.78
CA LEU A 99 -3.40 -12.36 1.87
C LEU A 99 -2.84 -12.37 0.46
N MET A 100 -2.36 -11.25 -0.07
CA MET A 100 -1.76 -11.22 -1.42
C MET A 100 -0.74 -12.35 -1.69
N PRO A 101 0.12 -12.76 -0.74
CA PRO A 101 1.04 -13.90 -0.93
C PRO A 101 0.37 -15.24 -1.28
N LEU A 102 -0.94 -15.43 -1.01
CA LEU A 102 -1.69 -16.65 -1.39
C LEU A 102 -1.69 -16.92 -2.89
N LEU A 103 -1.46 -15.90 -3.71
CA LEU A 103 -1.39 -16.03 -5.16
C LEU A 103 -0.10 -16.71 -5.63
N GLY A 104 0.88 -16.87 -4.74
CA GLY A 104 2.20 -17.40 -5.07
C GLY A 104 2.93 -16.53 -6.08
N ILE A 105 2.50 -15.27 -6.22
CA ILE A 105 3.22 -14.26 -6.95
C ILE A 105 4.33 -13.84 -6.00
N ASP A 106 5.57 -14.14 -6.38
CA ASP A 106 6.70 -13.86 -5.54
C ASP A 106 6.84 -12.33 -5.39
N SER A 107 6.81 -11.82 -4.15
CA SER A 107 7.03 -10.38 -3.94
C SER A 107 8.41 -9.92 -4.40
N ILE A 108 9.35 -10.89 -4.49
CA ILE A 108 10.71 -10.69 -4.99
C ILE A 108 10.67 -10.62 -6.53
N SER A 109 9.78 -11.33 -7.22
CA SER A 109 9.57 -11.21 -8.68
C SER A 109 8.75 -9.96 -9.05
N LEU A 110 7.74 -9.61 -8.24
CA LEU A 110 7.14 -8.27 -8.22
C LEU A 110 8.13 -7.19 -7.73
N ASN A 111 9.40 -7.53 -7.50
CA ASN A 111 10.46 -6.69 -6.98
C ASN A 111 10.14 -6.02 -5.64
N LYS A 112 11.09 -6.12 -4.69
CA LYS A 112 11.19 -5.19 -3.55
C LYS A 112 11.14 -3.72 -3.98
N GLU A 113 11.55 -3.42 -5.22
CA GLU A 113 11.37 -2.11 -5.84
C GLU A 113 9.93 -1.83 -6.28
N ASN A 114 9.12 -2.79 -6.77
CA ASN A 114 7.73 -2.47 -7.17
C ASN A 114 6.68 -2.66 -6.06
N PHE A 115 6.94 -3.44 -5.00
CA PHE A 115 5.96 -3.60 -3.92
C PHE A 115 5.88 -2.38 -2.97
N ASN A 116 7.05 -1.77 -2.69
CA ASN A 116 7.14 -0.57 -1.87
C ASN A 116 7.38 0.73 -2.69
N LYS A 117 7.74 0.64 -3.99
CA LYS A 117 7.88 1.81 -4.88
C LYS A 117 7.22 1.66 -6.26
N GLY A 118 6.46 0.60 -6.50
CA GLY A 118 5.87 0.34 -7.83
C GLY A 118 4.37 0.50 -7.85
N TYR A 119 3.75 -0.28 -8.73
CA TYR A 119 2.41 -0.01 -9.22
C TYR A 119 1.29 -0.46 -8.29
N VAL A 120 1.56 -1.39 -7.36
CA VAL A 120 0.51 -1.93 -6.47
C VAL A 120 0.09 -0.89 -5.44
N ILE A 121 -1.20 -0.59 -5.43
CA ILE A 121 -1.84 0.27 -4.45
C ILE A 121 -2.19 -0.58 -3.22
N ASN A 122 -3.17 -1.48 -3.38
CA ASN A 122 -3.68 -2.35 -2.33
C ASN A 122 -4.18 -3.68 -2.91
N SER A 123 -4.50 -4.61 -2.02
CA SER A 123 -5.17 -5.86 -2.36
C SER A 123 -6.42 -5.98 -1.51
N TYR A 124 -7.45 -6.62 -2.05
CA TYR A 124 -8.74 -6.72 -1.39
C TYR A 124 -9.33 -8.10 -1.60
N VAL A 125 -10.27 -8.51 -0.77
CA VAL A 125 -11.02 -9.76 -0.91
C VAL A 125 -12.43 -9.44 -1.44
N SER A 126 -13.03 -10.35 -2.20
CA SER A 126 -14.46 -10.28 -2.52
C SER A 126 -15.34 -10.52 -1.28
N GLU A 127 -16.58 -10.04 -1.33
CA GLU A 127 -17.53 -10.21 -0.21
C GLU A 127 -17.81 -11.66 0.16
N ASP A 128 -17.79 -12.55 -0.83
CA ASP A 128 -17.98 -14.00 -0.68
C ASP A 128 -16.69 -14.76 -0.38
N TYR A 129 -15.56 -14.05 -0.23
CA TYR A 129 -14.23 -14.60 0.05
C TYR A 129 -13.69 -15.59 -0.98
N SER A 130 -14.25 -15.60 -2.20
CA SER A 130 -13.82 -16.50 -3.28
C SER A 130 -12.69 -15.90 -4.13
N LYS A 131 -12.50 -14.58 -4.09
CA LYS A 131 -11.57 -13.85 -4.95
C LYS A 131 -10.71 -12.88 -4.17
N ILE A 132 -9.54 -12.62 -4.74
CA ILE A 132 -8.65 -11.54 -4.31
C ILE A 132 -8.45 -10.59 -5.50
N TYR A 133 -8.45 -9.31 -5.20
CA TYR A 133 -8.23 -8.23 -6.14
C TYR A 133 -6.89 -7.55 -5.84
N ILE A 134 -6.16 -7.20 -6.87
CA ILE A 134 -4.99 -6.32 -6.78
C ILE A 134 -5.33 -5.04 -7.52
N LEU A 135 -5.39 -3.93 -6.78
CA LEU A 135 -5.52 -2.59 -7.35
C LEU A 135 -4.12 -2.05 -7.62
N SER A 136 -3.86 -1.64 -8.86
CA SER A 136 -2.62 -1.01 -9.27
C SER A 136 -2.86 0.31 -9.98
N ARG A 137 -1.80 1.13 -10.02
CA ARG A 137 -1.75 2.35 -10.81
C ARG A 137 -1.16 2.06 -12.18
N PHE A 138 -1.95 2.28 -13.22
CA PHE A 138 -1.52 2.11 -14.60
C PHE A 138 -0.34 3.04 -14.93
N SER A 139 0.58 2.53 -15.74
CA SER A 139 1.75 3.26 -16.21
C SER A 139 2.07 2.83 -17.64
N THR A 140 2.54 3.76 -18.48
CA THR A 140 2.94 3.47 -19.87
C THR A 140 4.41 3.07 -19.98
N TYR A 141 5.12 2.88 -18.87
CA TYR A 141 6.49 2.39 -18.89
C TYR A 141 6.53 0.88 -19.18
N GLU A 142 7.55 0.43 -19.91
CA GLU A 142 7.79 -0.99 -20.23
C GLU A 142 7.76 -1.92 -18.99
N ARG A 143 8.25 -1.43 -17.85
CA ARG A 143 8.19 -2.16 -16.56
C ARG A 143 6.76 -2.44 -16.08
N TYR A 144 5.80 -1.62 -16.48
CA TYR A 144 4.38 -1.87 -16.20
C TYR A 144 3.88 -3.04 -17.02
N ASP A 145 4.23 -3.11 -18.31
CA ASP A 145 3.85 -4.22 -19.18
C ASP A 145 4.41 -5.56 -18.67
N GLU A 146 5.64 -5.55 -18.14
CA GLU A 146 6.24 -6.72 -17.47
C GLU A 146 5.44 -7.13 -16.23
N PHE A 147 5.08 -6.16 -15.39
CA PHE A 147 4.25 -6.36 -14.19
C PHE A 147 2.86 -6.92 -14.56
N GLU A 148 2.20 -6.32 -15.55
CA GLU A 148 0.91 -6.77 -16.06
C GLU A 148 0.99 -8.21 -16.56
N LYS A 149 1.99 -8.54 -17.39
CA LYS A 149 2.22 -9.91 -17.88
C LYS A 149 2.42 -10.91 -16.75
N GLU A 150 3.16 -10.55 -15.70
CA GLU A 150 3.36 -11.43 -14.54
C GLU A 150 2.03 -11.73 -13.83
N LEU A 151 1.19 -10.71 -13.66
CA LEU A 151 -0.14 -10.87 -13.07
C LEU A 151 -1.06 -11.70 -13.97
N THR A 152 -1.14 -11.39 -15.27
CA THR A 152 -2.06 -12.06 -16.19
C THR A 152 -1.68 -13.51 -16.50
N ASN A 153 -0.39 -13.85 -16.40
CA ASN A 153 0.09 -15.22 -16.59
C ASN A 153 -0.10 -16.11 -15.34
N ASN A 154 -0.53 -15.53 -14.21
CA ASN A 154 -0.81 -16.31 -13.01
C ASN A 154 -1.99 -17.26 -13.25
N LYS A 155 -1.87 -18.52 -12.85
CA LYS A 155 -2.92 -19.54 -13.00
C LYS A 155 -4.25 -19.22 -12.31
N GLN A 156 -4.26 -18.31 -11.33
CA GLN A 156 -5.46 -17.87 -10.63
C GLN A 156 -6.10 -16.64 -11.27
N PHE A 157 -5.43 -16.01 -12.25
CA PHE A 157 -5.93 -14.81 -12.91
C PHE A 157 -7.27 -15.10 -13.60
N VAL A 158 -8.20 -14.17 -13.41
CA VAL A 158 -9.54 -14.23 -14.00
C VAL A 158 -9.68 -13.17 -15.09
N ARG A 159 -9.43 -11.90 -14.73
CA ARG A 159 -9.56 -10.76 -15.63
C ARG A 159 -8.93 -9.50 -15.05
N VAL A 160 -8.75 -8.50 -15.90
CA VAL A 160 -8.46 -7.12 -15.51
C VAL A 160 -9.70 -6.25 -15.77
N SER A 161 -9.91 -5.24 -14.92
CA SER A 161 -10.94 -4.22 -15.10
C SER A 161 -10.39 -2.85 -14.71
N HIS A 162 -11.05 -1.77 -15.13
CA HIS A 162 -10.57 -0.40 -14.90
C HIS A 162 -11.61 0.37 -14.08
N PRO A 163 -11.54 0.30 -12.74
CA PRO A 163 -12.58 0.90 -11.89
C PRO A 163 -12.60 2.42 -11.97
N GLU A 164 -11.43 3.03 -12.19
CA GLU A 164 -11.25 4.47 -12.34
C GLU A 164 -10.15 4.74 -13.37
N LYS A 165 -10.10 5.97 -13.90
CA LYS A 165 -9.11 6.33 -14.93
C LYS A 165 -7.67 6.17 -14.38
N GLY A 166 -6.90 5.33 -15.07
CA GLY A 166 -5.49 5.08 -14.76
C GLY A 166 -5.28 4.21 -13.51
N LEU A 167 -6.31 3.47 -13.10
CA LEU A 167 -6.22 2.35 -12.17
C LEU A 167 -6.62 1.05 -12.87
N ASP A 168 -5.88 -0.01 -12.58
CA ASP A 168 -6.21 -1.36 -13.03
C ASP A 168 -6.53 -2.24 -11.81
N LEU A 169 -7.55 -3.06 -11.95
CA LEU A 169 -7.99 -4.01 -10.95
C LEU A 169 -7.89 -5.41 -11.51
N PHE A 170 -6.90 -6.15 -11.04
CA PHE A 170 -6.64 -7.54 -11.42
C PHE A 170 -7.42 -8.45 -10.47
N GLU A 171 -8.27 -9.31 -11.03
CA GLU A 171 -9.11 -10.25 -10.31
C GLU A 171 -8.50 -11.66 -10.38
N PHE A 172 -8.39 -12.32 -9.23
CA PHE A 172 -7.88 -13.69 -9.10
C PHE A 172 -8.80 -14.56 -8.25
N ASN A 173 -8.88 -15.84 -8.58
CA ASN A 173 -9.49 -16.83 -7.69
C ASN A 173 -8.58 -17.09 -6.48
N ILE A 174 -9.17 -17.26 -5.30
CA ILE A 174 -8.43 -17.75 -4.13
C ILE A 174 -8.34 -19.28 -4.23
N PRO A 175 -7.12 -19.87 -4.18
CA PRO A 175 -6.99 -21.32 -4.17
C PRO A 175 -7.70 -21.93 -2.96
N GLU A 176 -8.47 -23.00 -3.16
CA GLU A 176 -9.32 -23.63 -2.13
C GLU A 176 -8.58 -23.94 -0.82
N LEU A 177 -7.31 -24.33 -0.92
CA LEU A 177 -6.47 -24.65 0.23
C LEU A 177 -6.23 -23.47 1.19
N PHE A 178 -6.47 -22.23 0.75
CA PHE A 178 -6.32 -21.02 1.56
C PHE A 178 -7.65 -20.46 2.09
N LEU A 179 -8.80 -21.08 1.81
CA LEU A 179 -10.10 -20.54 2.27
C LEU A 179 -10.18 -20.42 3.80
N ASN A 180 -9.63 -21.39 4.53
CA ASN A 180 -9.54 -21.31 5.99
C ASN A 180 -8.63 -20.18 6.48
N ASP A 181 -7.58 -19.85 5.71
CA ASP A 181 -6.70 -18.73 6.04
C ASP A 181 -7.40 -17.38 5.85
N ILE A 182 -8.31 -17.25 4.88
CA ILE A 182 -9.14 -16.04 4.74
C ILE A 182 -10.02 -15.84 5.97
N HIS A 183 -10.66 -16.91 6.45
CA HIS A 183 -11.43 -16.84 7.70
C HIS A 183 -10.53 -16.46 8.89
N THR A 184 -9.35 -17.08 9.00
CA THR A 184 -8.37 -16.80 10.04
C THR A 184 -7.92 -15.34 10.03
N PHE A 185 -7.72 -14.77 8.83
CA PHE A 185 -7.37 -13.36 8.64
C PHE A 185 -8.45 -12.43 9.18
N PHE A 186 -9.72 -12.64 8.80
CA PHE A 186 -10.82 -11.81 9.28
C PHE A 186 -11.10 -11.95 10.78
N HIS A 187 -10.61 -13.02 11.44
CA HIS A 187 -10.64 -13.16 12.89
C HIS A 187 -9.41 -12.55 13.60
N GLY A 188 -8.46 -11.99 12.85
CA GLY A 188 -7.23 -11.40 13.40
C GLY A 188 -6.30 -12.43 14.02
N LYS A 189 -6.28 -13.67 13.50
CA LYS A 189 -5.48 -14.79 14.03
C LYS A 189 -4.31 -15.16 13.13
N TYR A 190 -3.51 -14.17 12.73
CA TYR A 190 -2.38 -14.29 11.79
C TYR A 190 -1.36 -15.38 12.17
N SER A 191 -1.09 -15.53 13.47
CA SER A 191 -0.22 -16.58 14.01
C SER A 191 -0.76 -18.00 13.82
N SER A 192 -2.04 -18.14 13.44
CA SER A 192 -2.72 -19.42 13.19
C SER A 192 -2.89 -19.72 11.71
N PHE A 193 -2.33 -18.91 10.80
CA PHE A 193 -2.28 -19.23 9.38
C PHE A 193 -1.62 -20.58 9.11
N SER A 194 -2.05 -21.22 8.01
CA SER A 194 -1.44 -22.42 7.49
C SER A 194 0.06 -22.20 7.28
N ASN A 195 0.87 -23.22 7.55
CA ASN A 195 2.33 -23.12 7.39
C ASN A 195 2.72 -22.69 5.97
N LEU A 196 1.95 -23.11 4.95
CA LEU A 196 2.18 -22.71 3.57
C LEU A 196 1.96 -21.21 3.37
N LEU A 197 0.86 -20.64 3.89
CA LEU A 197 0.63 -19.20 3.79
C LEU A 197 1.69 -18.43 4.58
N LYS A 198 2.06 -18.89 5.78
CA LYS A 198 3.14 -18.28 6.56
C LYS A 198 4.42 -18.23 5.76
N CYS A 199 4.88 -19.34 5.18
CA CYS A 199 6.08 -19.36 4.35
C CYS A 199 6.01 -18.31 3.22
N ARG A 200 4.88 -18.22 2.52
CA ARG A 200 4.68 -17.24 1.44
C ARG A 200 4.69 -15.80 1.94
N ILE A 201 4.08 -15.52 3.09
CA ILE A 201 4.14 -14.20 3.72
C ILE A 201 5.59 -13.86 4.08
N LEU A 202 6.32 -14.80 4.67
CA LEU A 202 7.72 -14.58 5.06
C LEU A 202 8.64 -14.35 3.85
N ASP A 203 8.43 -15.11 2.77
CA ASP A 203 9.10 -14.87 1.49
C ASP A 203 8.75 -13.47 0.96
N SER A 204 7.51 -13.01 1.21
CA SER A 204 7.04 -11.69 0.76
C SER A 204 7.56 -10.49 1.57
N CYS A 205 7.85 -10.70 2.86
CA CYS A 205 8.34 -9.66 3.77
C CYS A 205 9.78 -9.24 3.49
N GLY A 206 10.43 -9.92 2.53
CA GLY A 206 11.74 -9.60 2.07
C GLY A 206 12.84 -10.32 2.84
N MET A 207 13.93 -10.58 2.11
CA MET A 207 15.14 -11.17 2.65
C MET A 207 16.15 -10.09 3.08
N THR A 208 16.75 -10.24 4.26
CA THR A 208 18.00 -9.55 4.64
C THR A 208 19.20 -10.44 4.31
N LYS A 209 20.34 -9.83 3.97
CA LYS A 209 21.59 -10.57 3.79
C LYS A 209 22.29 -10.69 5.14
N TYR A 210 22.41 -11.90 5.65
CA TYR A 210 23.21 -12.20 6.83
C TYR A 210 24.27 -13.25 6.50
N LYS A 211 25.54 -12.91 6.70
CA LYS A 211 26.70 -13.78 6.38
C LYS A 211 26.65 -14.36 4.96
N GLY A 212 26.24 -13.54 3.99
CA GLY A 212 26.15 -13.94 2.58
C GLY A 212 24.94 -14.82 2.21
N LYS A 213 24.06 -15.14 3.16
CA LYS A 213 22.80 -15.85 2.92
C LYS A 213 21.63 -14.88 2.97
N ASN A 214 20.65 -15.10 2.10
CA ASN A 214 19.35 -14.45 2.20
C ASN A 214 18.57 -15.14 3.32
N ILE A 215 18.22 -14.39 4.36
CA ILE A 215 17.38 -14.84 5.47
C ILE A 215 16.15 -13.92 5.55
N PRO A 216 15.00 -14.39 6.05
CA PRO A 216 13.85 -13.52 6.29
C PRO A 216 14.24 -12.32 7.15
N ASP A 217 13.65 -11.15 6.88
CA ASP A 217 13.79 -9.98 7.73
C ASP A 217 13.08 -10.21 9.08
N VAL A 218 13.83 -10.74 10.05
CA VAL A 218 13.32 -11.09 11.39
C VAL A 218 12.89 -9.88 12.22
N ASP A 219 13.23 -8.67 11.78
CA ASP A 219 12.85 -7.43 12.44
C ASP A 219 11.60 -6.78 11.79
N SER A 220 11.11 -7.35 10.68
CA SER A 220 9.83 -6.95 10.09
C SER A 220 8.67 -7.23 11.06
N ARG A 221 7.78 -6.24 11.23
CA ARG A 221 6.56 -6.38 12.03
C ARG A 221 5.72 -7.58 11.58
N ILE A 222 5.58 -7.79 10.27
CA ILE A 222 4.80 -8.89 9.70
C ILE A 222 5.44 -10.24 10.07
N TYR A 223 6.77 -10.34 9.99
CA TYR A 223 7.50 -11.53 10.43
C TYR A 223 7.17 -11.83 11.89
N GLN A 224 7.28 -10.82 12.76
CA GLN A 224 7.08 -10.95 14.20
C GLN A 224 5.64 -11.37 14.56
N VAL A 225 4.64 -10.82 13.86
CA VAL A 225 3.23 -11.18 14.03
C VAL A 225 2.99 -12.64 13.63
N VAL A 226 3.37 -13.04 12.42
CA VAL A 226 3.09 -14.38 11.87
C VAL A 226 3.81 -15.49 12.65
N THR A 227 4.99 -15.19 13.21
CA THR A 227 5.81 -16.14 13.96
C THR A 227 5.60 -16.08 15.48
N LYS A 228 4.80 -15.11 15.99
CA LYS A 228 4.74 -14.78 17.42
C LYS A 228 6.13 -14.61 18.03
N ASP A 229 6.91 -13.72 17.45
CA ASP A 229 8.26 -13.42 17.93
C ASP A 229 8.22 -12.93 19.39
N LYS A 230 8.98 -13.60 20.26
CA LYS A 230 9.00 -13.32 21.70
C LYS A 230 9.43 -11.90 22.04
N ARG A 231 10.35 -11.32 21.26
CA ARG A 231 10.84 -9.94 21.49
C ARG A 231 9.70 -8.95 21.30
N LEU A 232 8.82 -9.21 20.33
CA LEU A 232 7.66 -8.37 20.13
C LEU A 232 6.61 -8.55 21.23
N VAL A 233 6.36 -9.78 21.67
CA VAL A 233 5.47 -10.07 22.80
C VAL A 233 5.94 -9.30 24.03
N GLU A 234 7.20 -9.47 24.45
CA GLU A 234 7.78 -8.80 25.62
C GLU A 234 7.70 -7.27 25.51
N LYS A 235 7.90 -6.73 24.31
CA LYS A 235 7.76 -5.28 24.06
C LYS A 235 6.32 -4.82 24.28
N MET A 236 5.34 -5.53 23.72
CA MET A 236 3.92 -5.17 23.84
C MET A 236 3.42 -5.36 25.28
N GLU A 237 3.81 -6.45 25.95
CA GLU A 237 3.45 -6.67 27.36
C GLU A 237 3.98 -5.56 28.27
N LYS A 238 5.19 -5.07 27.99
CA LYS A 238 5.77 -3.92 28.70
C LYS A 238 5.04 -2.61 28.38
N GLU A 239 4.67 -2.39 27.12
CA GLU A 239 4.03 -1.14 26.68
C GLU A 239 2.59 -1.00 27.19
N PHE A 240 1.84 -2.10 27.22
CA PHE A 240 0.43 -2.12 27.62
C PHE A 240 0.19 -2.64 29.03
N GLU A 241 1.25 -3.03 29.75
CA GLU A 241 1.20 -3.54 31.13
C GLU A 241 0.23 -4.72 31.30
N CYS A 242 0.13 -5.59 30.29
CA CYS A 242 -0.77 -6.76 30.28
C CYS A 242 -0.12 -7.96 29.58
N SER A 243 -0.66 -9.17 29.77
CA SER A 243 -0.16 -10.38 29.09
C SER A 243 -0.79 -10.54 27.71
N PHE A 244 0.02 -10.98 26.74
CA PHE A 244 -0.41 -11.28 25.38
C PHE A 244 -0.55 -12.79 25.12
N ASP A 245 -0.68 -13.60 26.18
CA ASP A 245 -0.92 -15.04 26.07
C ASP A 245 -2.21 -15.34 25.28
N ASN A 246 -2.09 -16.16 24.24
CA ASN A 246 -3.17 -16.56 23.32
C ASN A 246 -3.82 -15.41 22.51
N ILE A 247 -3.28 -14.21 22.56
CA ILE A 247 -3.69 -13.08 21.73
C ILE A 247 -2.77 -13.02 20.50
N ASP A 248 -3.25 -12.42 19.41
CA ASP A 248 -2.41 -12.16 18.24
C ASP A 248 -1.76 -10.78 18.34
N LEU A 249 -0.66 -10.57 17.63
CA LEU A 249 0.18 -9.37 17.82
C LEU A 249 -0.19 -8.25 16.86
N GLU A 250 -1.32 -8.35 16.17
CA GLU A 250 -1.82 -7.36 15.22
C GLU A 250 -3.32 -7.14 15.41
N CYS A 251 -3.81 -5.96 15.05
CA CYS A 251 -5.23 -5.65 15.13
C CYS A 251 -6.05 -6.55 14.19
N LYS A 252 -7.30 -6.82 14.58
CA LYS A 252 -8.27 -7.48 13.70
C LYS A 252 -8.51 -6.57 12.48
N PRO A 253 -8.57 -7.11 11.24
CA PRO A 253 -8.79 -6.28 10.08
C PRO A 253 -10.18 -5.62 10.12
N ILE A 254 -10.25 -4.37 9.67
CA ILE A 254 -11.50 -3.64 9.47
C ILE A 254 -12.06 -4.10 8.13
N LYS A 255 -13.21 -4.80 8.16
CA LYS A 255 -13.75 -5.51 6.99
C LYS A 255 -13.95 -4.58 5.78
N GLU A 256 -14.39 -3.36 6.04
CA GLU A 256 -14.66 -2.32 5.06
C GLU A 256 -13.40 -1.82 4.33
N GLU A 257 -12.22 -1.98 4.94
CA GLU A 257 -10.91 -1.61 4.35
C GLU A 257 -10.28 -2.76 3.56
N GLU A 258 -10.71 -4.00 3.83
CA GLU A 258 -10.15 -5.21 3.21
C GLU A 258 -11.01 -5.77 2.07
N ILE A 259 -12.29 -5.41 2.02
CA ILE A 259 -13.21 -5.88 0.98
C ILE A 259 -13.30 -4.89 -0.17
N TRP A 260 -13.21 -5.40 -1.39
CA TRP A 260 -13.46 -4.59 -2.56
C TRP A 260 -14.96 -4.35 -2.73
N VAL A 261 -15.40 -3.16 -2.36
CA VAL A 261 -16.74 -2.67 -2.70
C VAL A 261 -16.63 -1.88 -3.99
N LYS A 262 -17.30 -2.35 -5.05
CA LYS A 262 -17.41 -1.56 -6.29
C LYS A 262 -18.13 -0.27 -5.94
N ARG A 263 -17.39 0.83 -5.81
CA ARG A 263 -17.98 2.16 -5.64
C ARG A 263 -18.69 2.47 -6.94
N GLU A 264 -20.02 2.36 -6.94
CA GLU A 264 -20.82 2.92 -8.02
C GLU A 264 -20.46 4.40 -8.08
N THR A 265 -19.91 4.81 -9.23
CA THR A 265 -19.63 6.21 -9.50
C THR A 265 -20.99 6.89 -9.58
N MET A 266 -21.48 7.41 -8.45
CA MET A 266 -22.56 8.39 -8.45
C MET A 266 -21.99 9.64 -9.09
N PHE A 267 -22.12 9.73 -10.42
CA PHE A 267 -22.07 11.01 -11.10
C PHE A 267 -23.25 11.82 -10.56
N ILE A 268 -22.97 12.75 -9.65
CA ILE A 268 -23.86 13.86 -9.31
C ILE A 268 -23.49 15.02 -10.23
#